data_AF-M8D3A0-F1
#
_entry.id   AF-M8D3A0-F1
#
_cell.length_a   1.000
_cell.length_b   1.000
_cell.length_c   1.000
_cell.angle_alpha   90.00
_cell.angle_beta   90.00
_cell.angle_gamma   90.00
#
_symmetry.space_group_name_H-M   'P 1'
#
loop_
_entity.id
_entity.type
_entity.pdbx_description
1 polymer ?
#
loop_
_entity_poly.entity_id
_entity_poly.type
_entity_poly.pdbx_seq_one_letter_code
_entity_poly.pdbx_strand_id
1 'polypeptide(L)' 'MRVLNKKMWVLTGILLAAVFFGFEAFAMVVSMKTYNIGYILGGASFFGAILMGARNE' A
#
# COMPACT_ATOMS: atom_id res chain seq x y z
N MET A 1 -2.91 23.95 8.61
CA MET A 1 -3.83 23.09 7.82
C MET A 1 -3.18 22.23 6.73
N ARG A 2 -2.02 22.58 6.13
CA ARG A 2 -1.43 21.78 5.01
C ARG A 2 -0.76 20.45 5.42
N VAL A 3 -0.29 20.32 6.66
CA VAL A 3 0.48 19.15 7.12
C VAL A 3 -0.41 17.94 7.43
N LEU A 4 -1.63 18.17 7.96
CA LEU A 4 -2.61 17.10 8.20
C LEU A 4 -3.03 16.41 6.90
N ASN A 5 -3.24 17.18 5.82
CA ASN A 5 -3.66 16.65 4.52
C ASN A 5 -2.60 15.76 3.86
N LYS A 6 -1.32 16.14 3.99
CA LYS A 6 -0.18 15.35 3.47
C LYS A 6 0.02 14.06 4.27
N LYS A 7 -0.06 14.13 5.60
CA LYS A 7 0.01 12.93 6.46
C LYS A 7 -1.15 11.96 6.20
N MET A 8 -2.36 12.49 6.02
CA MET A 8 -3.52 11.67 5.64
C MET A 8 -3.34 10.99 4.28
N TRP A 9 -2.74 11.66 3.29
CA TRP A 9 -2.44 11.07 1.99
C TRP A 9 -1.45 9.90 2.08
N VAL A 10 -0.41 10.03 2.89
CA VAL A 10 0.57 8.96 3.14
C VAL A 10 -0.08 7.78 3.87
N LEU A 11 -0.89 8.08 4.90
CA LEU A 11 -1.66 7.07 5.64
C LEU A 11 -2.62 6.28 4.73
N THR A 12 -3.33 6.95 3.83
CA THR A 12 -4.20 6.27 2.86
C THR A 12 -3.41 5.38 1.91
N GLY A 13 -2.22 5.81 1.46
CA GLY A 13 -1.35 4.99 0.61
C GLY A 13 -0.83 3.73 1.33
N ILE A 14 -0.46 3.87 2.61
CA ILE A 14 -0.04 2.74 3.46
C ILE A 14 -1.21 1.79 3.72
N LEU A 15 -2.40 2.32 4.03
CA LEU A 15 -3.60 1.53 4.27
C LEU A 15 -4.00 0.74 3.02
N LEU A 16 -3.93 1.38 1.84
CA LEU A 16 -4.22 0.73 0.57
C LEU A 16 -3.22 -0.39 0.27
N ALA A 17 -1.93 -0.15 0.49
CA ALA A 17 -0.90 -1.17 0.35
C ALA A 17 -1.14 -2.38 1.29
N ALA A 18 -1.54 -2.12 2.54
CA ALA A 18 -1.90 -3.16 3.50
C ALA A 18 -3.11 -3.99 3.06
N VAL A 19 -4.12 -3.37 2.45
CA VAL A 19 -5.28 -4.08 1.88
C VAL A 19 -4.86 -4.95 0.70
N PHE A 20 -4.02 -4.45 -0.23
CA PHE A 20 -3.51 -5.24 -1.35
C PHE A 20 -2.67 -6.44 -0.89
N PHE A 21 -1.78 -6.23 0.08
CA PHE A 21 -1.00 -7.31 0.70
C PHE A 21 -1.88 -8.32 1.42
N GLY A 22 -2.85 -7.85 2.20
CA GLY A 22 -3.78 -8.70 2.95
C GLY A 22 -4.67 -9.54 2.05
N PHE A 23 -5.17 -8.95 0.95
CA PHE A 23 -6.02 -9.65 0.00
C PHE A 23 -5.24 -10.74 -0.74
N GLU A 24 -3.99 -10.46 -1.12
CA GLU A 24 -3.15 -11.46 -1.79
C GLU A 24 -2.67 -12.56 -0.84
N ALA A 25 -2.32 -12.21 0.40
CA ALA A 25 -2.03 -13.20 1.44
C ALA A 25 -3.25 -14.09 1.73
N PHE A 26 -4.45 -13.51 1.80
CA PHE A 26 -5.69 -14.27 1.99
C PHE A 26 -5.99 -15.17 0.79
N ALA A 27 -5.86 -14.66 -0.44
CA ALA A 27 -6.05 -15.46 -1.65
C ALA A 27 -5.05 -16.63 -1.75
N MET A 28 -3.81 -16.44 -1.29
CA MET A 28 -2.80 -17.49 -1.20
C MET A 28 -3.18 -18.56 -0.15
N VAL A 29 -3.75 -18.16 0.99
CA VAL A 29 -4.26 -19.09 2.03
C VAL A 29 -5.44 -19.91 1.50
N VAL A 30 -6.32 -19.33 0.68
CA VAL A 30 -7.47 -20.02 0.08
C VAL A 30 -7.09 -20.86 -1.16
N SER A 31 -5.78 -21.03 -1.44
CA SER A 31 -5.26 -21.74 -2.63
C SER A 31 -5.78 -21.19 -3.97
N MET A 32 -6.18 -19.92 -4.00
CA MET A 32 -6.49 -19.23 -5.25
C MET A 32 -5.18 -18.93 -5.98
N LYS A 33 -5.19 -19.06 -7.30
CA LYS A 33 -4.03 -18.81 -8.15
C LYS A 33 -3.69 -17.32 -8.14
N THR A 34 -2.90 -16.90 -7.16
CA THR A 34 -2.39 -15.55 -6.99
C THR A 34 -1.18 -15.36 -7.89
N TYR A 35 -1.25 -14.42 -8.84
CA TYR A 35 -0.18 -14.14 -9.80
C TYR A 35 0.90 -13.20 -9.23
N ASN A 36 1.04 -13.07 -7.90
CA ASN A 36 1.90 -12.09 -7.23
C ASN A 36 1.63 -10.61 -7.60
N ILE A 37 0.49 -10.32 -8.22
CA ILE A 37 0.17 -8.99 -8.74
C ILE A 37 -0.16 -8.02 -7.59
N GLY A 38 -0.84 -8.47 -6.55
CA GLY A 38 -1.15 -7.72 -5.33
C GLY A 38 0.08 -7.44 -4.46
N TYR A 39 1.10 -8.30 -4.44
CA TYR A 39 2.39 -8.07 -3.82
C TYR A 39 3.17 -6.99 -4.60
N ILE A 40 3.13 -7.03 -5.93
CA ILE A 40 3.75 -6.00 -6.79
C ILE A 40 3.04 -4.66 -6.65
N LEU A 41 1.70 -4.64 -6.73
CA LEU A 41 0.89 -3.42 -6.60
C LEU A 41 0.90 -2.86 -5.17
N GLY A 42 0.85 -3.74 -4.16
CA GLY A 42 0.99 -3.38 -2.76
C GLY A 42 2.38 -2.81 -2.48
N GLY A 43 3.43 -3.45 -3.00
CA GLY A 43 4.81 -2.97 -2.90
C GLY A 43 5.01 -1.62 -3.58
N ALA A 44 4.50 -1.44 -4.82
CA ALA A 44 4.55 -0.17 -5.54
C ALA A 44 3.79 0.95 -4.81
N SER A 45 2.62 0.62 -4.23
CA SER A 45 1.82 1.57 -3.44
C SER A 45 2.53 1.96 -2.14
N PHE A 46 3.18 1.00 -1.47
CA PHE A 46 3.96 1.25 -0.26
C PHE A 46 5.20 2.11 -0.55
N PHE A 47 5.94 1.79 -1.61
CA PHE A 47 7.09 2.58 -2.07
C PHE A 47 6.68 4.00 -2.48
N GLY A 48 5.55 4.14 -3.19
CA GLY A 48 4.99 5.43 -3.56
C GLY A 48 4.59 6.26 -2.34
N ALA A 49 4.00 5.63 -1.32
CA ALA A 49 3.64 6.29 -0.06
C ALA A 49 4.89 6.73 0.74
N ILE A 50 5.94 5.89 0.80
CA ILE A 50 7.22 6.25 1.43
C ILE A 50 7.88 7.41 0.69
N LEU A 51 7.97 7.38 -0.64
CA LEU A 51 8.53 8.47 -1.45
C LEU A 51 7.74 9.77 -1.27
N MET A 52 6.41 9.71 -1.23
CA MET A 52 5.60 10.89 -0.92
C MET A 52 5.79 11.38 0.52
N GLY A 53 5.98 10.48 1.49
CA GLY A 53 6.29 10.84 2.87
C GLY A 53 7.65 11.53 2.98
N ALA A 54 8.70 10.91 2.42
CA ALA A 54 10.07 11.41 2.45
C ALA A 54 10.28 12.73 1.69
N ARG A 55 9.46 13.03 0.68
CA ARG A 55 9.48 14.33 -0.03
C ARG A 55 8.72 15.44 0.69
N ASN A 56 7.99 15.10 1.76
CA ASN A 56 7.15 16.03 2.52
C ASN A 56 7.69 16.36 3.92
N GLU A 57 8.77 15.70 4.35
CA GLU A 57 9.72 16.18 5.37
C GLU A 57 10.66 17.24 4.77
#